data_AF-A0A3N2KB68-F1
#
_entry.id   AF-A0A3N2KB68-F1
#
_cell.length_a   1.000
_cell.length_b   1.000
_cell.length_c   1.000
_cell.angle_alpha   90.00
_cell.angle_beta   90.00
_cell.angle_gamma   90.00
#
_symmetry.space_group_name_H-M   'P 1'
#
loop_
_entity.id
_entity.type
_entity.pdbx_description
1 polymer ?
#
loop_
_entity_poly.entity_id
_entity_poly.type
_entity_poly.pdbx_seq_one_letter_code
_entity_poly.pdbx_strand_id
1 'polypeptide(L)'
;MAGYTEEQHEQSQAATPATVGAVSTSGSQPQSEQPAVSTDTEHETPTVSPEQQQRVDATAGTDRQIKTIQDWMDAEGNRPETEEERKKRERREKSKRIIAAVSDGISALSNLYFTSQYAPDMYNHEKGSMTNAVDARLERLKAEREKNADKYLQFSLKLGDLENERAKTLRELEAQQERQKLAREKAQREAEAHGWAAVLQPDKQREQAGKANRAEQDAITAKAEAEAAPELQQAKIATEKARKGSLDASAANSRASAAAHGRSNQNEFSAWDEHGNEHKFRTKEAAEAYAKQHGTWKEEDETETTTTETRRTPESKPQKRTSTKTTKGGHAGKPSPTGRQSPTA
;
A
#
# COMPACT_ATOMS: atom_id res chain seq x y z
N MET A 1 24.77 -4.12 68.25
CA MET A 1 25.64 -5.17 67.70
C MET A 1 25.44 -5.19 66.19
N ALA A 2 26.16 -4.43 65.35
CA ALA A 2 27.50 -3.84 65.50
C ALA A 2 28.57 -4.92 65.75
N GLY A 3 29.47 -5.11 64.78
CA GLY A 3 30.42 -6.22 64.73
C GLY A 3 31.08 -6.36 63.35
N TYR A 4 31.65 -5.28 62.83
CA TYR A 4 32.58 -5.30 61.68
C TYR A 4 34.02 -5.36 62.24
N THR A 5 34.86 -6.24 61.68
CA THR A 5 36.33 -6.23 61.81
C THR A 5 36.94 -6.81 60.53
N GLU A 6 37.93 -6.12 59.98
CA GLU A 6 38.68 -6.52 58.77
C GLU A 6 40.01 -7.22 59.17
N GLU A 7 41.01 -7.19 58.28
CA GLU A 7 42.46 -7.44 58.54
C GLU A 7 42.92 -8.92 58.70
N GLN A 8 44.04 -9.40 58.14
CA GLN A 8 44.89 -9.00 56.98
C GLN A 8 45.16 -10.28 56.14
N HIS A 9 45.44 -10.31 54.83
CA HIS A 9 46.50 -9.66 54.03
C HIS A 9 47.94 -10.14 54.34
N GLU A 10 48.49 -11.04 53.51
CA GLU A 10 49.95 -11.14 53.27
C GLU A 10 50.20 -11.57 51.81
N GLN A 11 51.36 -11.22 51.25
CA GLN A 11 51.74 -11.43 49.86
C GLN A 11 52.84 -12.48 49.71
N SER A 12 52.91 -13.12 48.54
CA SER A 12 54.19 -13.60 47.98
C SER A 12 54.11 -13.64 46.45
N GLN A 13 55.11 -13.06 45.79
CA GLN A 13 55.32 -13.10 44.34
C GLN A 13 56.65 -13.79 44.06
N ALA A 14 56.81 -14.42 42.88
CA ALA A 14 57.82 -14.05 41.87
C ALA A 14 58.20 -15.20 40.90
N ALA A 15 58.75 -14.77 39.76
CA ALA A 15 59.71 -15.46 38.89
C ALA A 15 59.28 -16.74 38.11
N THR A 16 59.14 -16.54 36.79
CA THR A 16 59.51 -17.55 35.78
C THR A 16 61.04 -17.48 35.51
N PRO A 17 61.63 -18.36 34.68
CA PRO A 17 61.64 -18.08 33.23
C PRO A 17 61.46 -19.34 32.35
N ALA A 18 61.23 -19.11 31.07
CA ALA A 18 61.32 -20.14 30.02
C ALA A 18 62.72 -20.15 29.39
N THR A 19 63.14 -21.29 28.84
CA THR A 19 64.37 -21.42 28.03
C THR A 19 64.00 -21.86 26.62
N VAL A 20 64.41 -21.06 25.63
CA VAL A 20 64.34 -21.41 24.20
C VAL A 20 65.59 -22.17 23.77
N GLY A 21 65.45 -23.11 22.83
CA GLY A 21 66.57 -23.87 22.26
C GLY A 21 66.28 -24.26 20.83
N ALA A 22 66.78 -23.47 19.87
CA ALA A 22 66.65 -23.73 18.44
C ALA A 22 68.02 -24.10 17.85
N VAL A 23 68.06 -25.10 16.98
CA VAL A 23 69.16 -25.31 16.05
C VAL A 23 68.63 -25.95 14.76
N SER A 24 69.20 -25.58 13.62
CA SER A 24 68.78 -26.03 12.28
C SER A 24 70.00 -26.39 11.45
N THR A 25 70.01 -27.57 10.80
CA THR A 25 70.80 -27.76 9.57
C THR A 25 70.32 -28.90 8.67
N SER A 26 70.30 -28.58 7.37
CA SER A 26 70.28 -29.36 6.11
C SER A 26 70.41 -30.89 6.07
N GLY A 27 69.70 -31.51 5.11
CA GLY A 27 69.96 -32.85 4.54
C GLY A 27 69.14 -33.11 3.25
N SER A 28 69.78 -33.53 2.15
CA SER A 28 69.22 -33.46 0.78
C SER A 28 68.44 -34.70 0.26
N GLN A 29 67.66 -34.47 -0.80
CA GLN A 29 67.05 -35.40 -1.80
C GLN A 29 68.02 -36.46 -2.41
N PRO A 30 67.59 -37.46 -3.25
CA PRO A 30 66.26 -37.66 -3.91
C PRO A 30 65.66 -39.10 -3.95
N GLN A 31 64.46 -39.17 -4.55
CA GLN A 31 63.67 -40.29 -5.14
C GLN A 31 64.27 -41.69 -5.40
N SER A 32 63.38 -42.70 -5.27
CA SER A 32 63.28 -43.85 -6.18
C SER A 32 61.81 -44.28 -6.37
N GLU A 33 61.44 -44.73 -7.58
CA GLU A 33 60.11 -45.26 -7.94
C GLU A 33 60.00 -46.76 -7.52
N GLN A 34 58.89 -47.51 -7.52
CA GLN A 34 57.65 -47.55 -8.34
C GLN A 34 56.45 -48.18 -7.53
N PRO A 35 55.23 -48.35 -8.08
CA PRO A 35 54.00 -48.44 -7.27
C PRO A 35 53.57 -49.85 -6.80
N ALA A 36 52.81 -49.90 -5.69
CA ALA A 36 52.09 -51.08 -5.22
C ALA A 36 50.67 -50.73 -4.71
N VAL A 37 49.67 -51.14 -5.50
CA VAL A 37 48.23 -51.39 -5.19
C VAL A 37 47.62 -50.78 -3.93
N SER A 38 46.63 -49.91 -4.12
CA SER A 38 45.74 -49.43 -3.04
C SER A 38 44.83 -50.55 -2.49
N THR A 39 45.00 -50.90 -1.22
CA THR A 39 43.92 -51.40 -0.35
C THR A 39 44.15 -50.91 1.08
N ASP A 40 43.78 -49.67 1.36
CA ASP A 40 43.30 -49.31 2.68
C ASP A 40 41.89 -48.74 2.53
N THR A 41 40.97 -49.23 3.35
CA THR A 41 39.57 -48.80 3.33
C THR A 41 39.46 -47.68 4.34
N GLU A 42 39.82 -46.46 3.92
CA GLU A 42 39.63 -45.27 4.75
C GLU A 42 38.17 -45.23 5.21
N HIS A 43 37.99 -45.33 6.52
CA HIS A 43 36.67 -45.45 7.12
C HIS A 43 36.04 -44.06 7.13
N GLU A 44 35.41 -43.66 6.02
CA GLU A 44 34.78 -42.36 5.85
C GLU A 44 33.84 -42.06 7.03
N THR A 45 34.31 -41.24 7.98
CA THR A 45 33.43 -40.55 8.91
C THR A 45 32.70 -39.50 8.08
N PRO A 46 31.38 -39.64 7.83
CA PRO A 46 30.68 -38.67 6.99
C PRO A 46 30.78 -37.30 7.64
N THR A 47 31.11 -36.27 6.85
CA THR A 47 31.12 -34.88 7.31
C THR A 47 29.68 -34.45 7.59
N VAL A 48 29.21 -34.72 8.81
CA VAL A 48 27.85 -34.45 9.27
C VAL A 48 27.58 -32.95 9.18
N SER A 49 26.50 -32.56 8.52
CA SER A 49 26.08 -31.15 8.45
C SER A 49 25.80 -30.61 9.86
N PRO A 50 26.11 -29.35 10.20
CA PRO A 50 25.84 -28.82 11.55
C PRO A 50 24.35 -28.91 11.95
N GLU A 51 23.40 -28.84 11.01
CA GLU A 51 21.97 -29.07 11.29
C GLU A 51 21.67 -30.54 11.64
N GLN A 52 22.42 -31.50 11.11
CA GLN A 52 22.33 -32.93 11.44
C GLN A 52 23.04 -33.24 12.76
N GLN A 53 24.19 -32.61 13.02
CA GLN A 53 24.96 -32.80 14.25
C GLN A 53 24.17 -32.32 15.47
N GLN A 54 23.51 -31.15 15.38
CA GLN A 54 22.54 -30.71 16.39
C GLN A 54 21.40 -31.71 16.64
N ARG A 55 20.90 -32.39 15.60
CA ARG A 55 19.85 -33.43 15.77
C ARG A 55 20.38 -34.65 16.49
N VAL A 56 21.59 -35.11 16.15
CA VAL A 56 22.26 -36.24 16.84
C VAL A 56 22.54 -35.88 18.29
N ASP A 57 23.10 -34.71 18.59
CA ASP A 57 23.39 -34.29 19.96
C ASP A 57 22.12 -34.13 20.80
N ALA A 58 21.03 -33.62 20.21
CA ALA A 58 19.74 -33.48 20.88
C ALA A 58 19.05 -34.81 21.17
N THR A 59 19.22 -35.85 20.33
CA THR A 59 18.66 -37.19 20.59
C THR A 59 19.61 -38.12 21.32
N ALA A 60 20.92 -37.84 21.40
CA ALA A 60 21.94 -38.74 21.93
C ALA A 60 21.64 -39.29 23.34
N GLY A 61 20.97 -38.53 24.21
CA GLY A 61 20.52 -39.01 25.52
C GLY A 61 19.44 -40.09 25.40
N THR A 62 18.36 -39.80 24.66
CA THR A 62 17.23 -40.70 24.42
C THR A 62 17.65 -41.93 23.61
N ASP A 63 18.50 -41.75 22.60
CA ASP A 63 18.98 -42.82 21.71
C ASP A 63 19.82 -43.86 22.47
N ARG A 64 20.61 -43.42 23.45
CA ARG A 64 21.31 -44.33 24.39
C ARG A 64 20.31 -45.11 25.24
N GLN A 65 19.25 -44.46 25.75
CA GLN A 65 18.24 -45.14 26.58
C GLN A 65 17.43 -46.17 25.77
N ILE A 66 16.94 -45.77 24.58
CA ILE A 66 16.30 -46.64 23.59
C ILE A 66 17.18 -47.87 23.35
N LYS A 67 18.46 -47.66 22.99
CA LYS A 67 19.39 -48.78 22.78
C LYS A 67 19.54 -49.67 24.02
N THR A 68 19.75 -49.12 25.22
CA THR A 68 19.93 -49.96 26.43
C THR A 68 18.68 -50.78 26.78
N ILE A 69 17.49 -50.31 26.42
CA ILE A 69 16.24 -51.06 26.60
C ILE A 69 16.09 -52.12 25.50
N GLN A 70 16.39 -51.78 24.25
CA GLN A 70 16.40 -52.71 23.12
C GLN A 70 17.39 -53.86 23.36
N ASP A 71 18.65 -53.57 23.70
CA ASP A 71 19.69 -54.54 24.03
C ASP A 71 19.25 -55.47 25.19
N TRP A 72 18.50 -54.94 26.18
CA TRP A 72 17.95 -55.74 27.28
C TRP A 72 16.79 -56.63 26.82
N MET A 73 15.89 -56.14 25.97
CA MET A 73 14.74 -56.88 25.45
C MET A 73 15.16 -57.97 24.44
N ASP A 74 16.23 -57.75 23.68
CA ASP A 74 16.76 -58.70 22.70
C ASP A 74 17.65 -59.79 23.29
N ALA A 75 18.16 -59.60 24.52
CA ALA A 75 18.90 -60.62 25.24
C ALA A 75 18.05 -61.88 25.46
N GLU A 76 18.60 -63.05 25.11
CA GLU A 76 17.88 -64.34 25.04
C GLU A 76 17.13 -64.73 26.32
N GLY A 77 17.64 -64.32 27.49
CA GLY A 77 17.01 -64.60 28.80
C GLY A 77 15.80 -63.73 29.15
N ASN A 78 15.56 -62.63 28.43
CA ASN A 78 14.47 -61.68 28.70
C ASN A 78 13.34 -61.72 27.66
N ARG A 79 13.60 -62.30 26.48
CA ARG A 79 12.58 -62.43 25.42
C ARG A 79 11.39 -63.28 25.87
N PRO A 80 10.15 -62.95 25.46
CA PRO A 80 8.97 -63.74 25.78
C PRO A 80 9.05 -65.13 25.14
N GLU A 81 8.72 -66.14 25.93
CA GLU A 81 8.82 -67.56 25.55
C GLU A 81 7.94 -67.88 24.33
N THR A 82 8.51 -68.55 23.33
CA THR A 82 7.74 -68.98 22.16
C THR A 82 6.66 -70.00 22.55
N GLU A 83 5.56 -70.07 21.80
CA GLU A 83 4.45 -70.99 22.12
C GLU A 83 4.89 -72.47 22.14
N GLU A 84 5.85 -72.84 21.28
CA GLU A 84 6.42 -74.18 21.26
C GLU A 84 7.22 -74.48 22.53
N GLU A 85 8.02 -73.53 23.01
CA GLU A 85 8.78 -73.66 24.26
C GLU A 85 7.86 -73.72 25.47
N ARG A 86 6.84 -72.85 25.52
CA ARG A 86 5.78 -72.88 26.54
C ARG A 86 5.15 -74.27 26.62
N LYS A 87 4.70 -74.81 25.47
CA LYS A 87 4.10 -76.15 25.33
C LYS A 87 5.06 -77.28 25.68
N LYS A 88 6.35 -77.15 25.33
CA LYS A 88 7.43 -78.09 25.66
C LYS A 88 7.76 -78.09 27.15
N ARG A 89 7.68 -76.93 27.81
CA ARG A 89 7.85 -76.83 29.27
C ARG A 89 6.61 -77.27 30.03
N GLU A 90 5.40 -76.90 29.63
CA GLU A 90 4.17 -77.41 30.25
C GLU A 90 4.15 -78.94 30.30
N ARG A 91 4.57 -79.61 29.21
CA ARG A 91 4.74 -81.07 29.18
C ARG A 91 5.75 -81.58 30.23
N ARG A 92 6.85 -80.86 30.46
CA ARG A 92 7.87 -81.15 31.49
C ARG A 92 7.39 -80.84 32.92
N GLU A 93 6.57 -79.80 33.11
CA GLU A 93 5.97 -79.45 34.41
C GLU A 93 4.88 -80.48 34.78
N LYS A 94 4.02 -80.83 33.83
CA LYS A 94 3.01 -81.90 33.94
C LYS A 94 3.66 -83.27 34.20
N SER A 95 4.74 -83.64 33.49
CA SER A 95 5.43 -84.91 33.77
C SER A 95 6.12 -84.94 35.13
N LYS A 96 6.71 -83.82 35.59
CA LYS A 96 7.27 -83.72 36.95
C LYS A 96 6.20 -83.90 38.04
N ARG A 97 5.03 -83.28 37.87
CA ARG A 97 3.88 -83.49 38.78
C ARG A 97 3.44 -84.95 38.83
N ILE A 98 3.31 -85.59 37.66
CA ILE A 98 2.93 -87.02 37.58
C ILE A 98 3.99 -87.91 38.27
N ILE A 99 5.29 -87.68 38.01
CA ILE A 99 6.37 -88.44 38.64
C ILE A 99 6.37 -88.26 40.16
N ALA A 100 6.16 -87.03 40.66
CA ALA A 100 6.07 -86.75 42.09
C ALA A 100 4.84 -87.40 42.75
N ALA A 101 3.68 -87.36 42.09
CA ALA A 101 2.46 -88.01 42.58
C ALA A 101 2.60 -89.54 42.60
N VAL A 102 3.33 -90.11 41.63
CA VAL A 102 3.66 -91.54 41.61
C VAL A 102 4.69 -91.90 42.70
N SER A 103 5.71 -91.08 42.96
CA SER A 103 6.66 -91.35 44.06
C SER A 103 6.01 -91.24 45.44
N ASP A 104 5.11 -90.28 45.63
CA ASP A 104 4.36 -90.12 46.89
C ASP A 104 3.35 -91.25 47.06
N GLY A 105 2.66 -91.66 45.97
CA GLY A 105 1.77 -92.83 45.96
C GLY A 105 2.50 -94.15 46.27
N ILE A 106 3.69 -94.37 45.69
CA ILE A 106 4.54 -95.52 46.03
C ILE A 106 4.99 -95.46 47.50
N SER A 107 5.34 -94.28 48.00
CA SER A 107 5.73 -94.09 49.41
C SER A 107 4.59 -94.36 50.37
N ALA A 108 3.37 -93.91 50.05
CA ALA A 108 2.16 -94.17 50.81
C ALA A 108 1.80 -95.67 50.82
N LEU A 109 1.85 -96.35 49.67
CA LEU A 109 1.57 -97.78 49.55
C LEU A 109 2.63 -98.64 50.24
N SER A 110 3.91 -98.24 50.17
CA SER A 110 5.02 -98.88 50.88
C SER A 110 4.82 -98.77 52.40
N ASN A 111 4.52 -97.57 52.90
CA ASN A 111 4.22 -97.34 54.31
C ASN A 111 2.98 -98.13 54.77
N LEU A 112 1.91 -98.20 53.95
CA LEU A 112 0.73 -99.02 54.24
C LEU A 112 1.07 -100.52 54.32
N TYR A 113 1.97 -101.01 53.46
CA TYR A 113 2.45 -102.39 53.52
C TYR A 113 3.26 -102.66 54.80
N PHE A 114 4.22 -101.80 55.17
CA PHE A 114 5.03 -102.00 56.37
C PHE A 114 4.25 -101.80 57.68
N THR A 115 3.31 -100.84 57.73
CA THR A 115 2.41 -100.67 58.89
C THR A 115 1.51 -101.89 59.10
N SER A 116 1.09 -102.58 58.03
CA SER A 116 0.40 -103.87 58.14
C SER A 116 1.24 -104.99 58.79
N GLN A 117 2.56 -104.81 58.88
CA GLN A 117 3.52 -105.70 59.55
C GLN A 117 3.99 -105.13 60.91
N TYR A 118 3.16 -104.33 61.57
CA TYR A 118 3.42 -103.67 62.87
C TYR A 118 4.54 -102.61 62.87
N ALA A 119 4.98 -102.11 61.71
CA ALA A 119 5.84 -100.92 61.69
C ALA A 119 5.06 -99.65 62.09
N PRO A 120 5.70 -98.63 62.70
CA PRO A 120 5.08 -97.33 62.93
C PRO A 120 4.76 -96.60 61.61
N ASP A 121 3.69 -95.81 61.59
CA ASP A 121 3.37 -94.94 60.45
C ASP A 121 4.39 -93.79 60.35
N MET A 122 5.03 -93.69 59.18
CA MET A 122 6.05 -92.69 58.86
C MET A 122 5.67 -91.82 57.65
N TYR A 123 4.51 -92.05 57.01
CA TYR A 123 4.12 -91.30 55.82
C TYR A 123 3.46 -89.97 56.18
N ASN A 124 4.15 -88.86 55.89
CA ASN A 124 3.62 -87.51 56.10
C ASN A 124 3.52 -86.72 54.79
N HIS A 125 2.31 -86.68 54.23
CA HIS A 125 2.02 -85.96 52.99
C HIS A 125 2.14 -84.42 53.07
N GLU A 126 2.26 -83.82 54.27
CA GLU A 126 2.48 -82.38 54.40
C GLU A 126 3.98 -82.05 54.36
N LYS A 127 4.79 -82.85 55.09
CA LYS A 127 6.20 -82.55 55.42
C LYS A 127 7.22 -83.38 54.63
N GLY A 128 6.82 -84.50 54.05
CA GLY A 128 7.68 -85.41 53.28
C GLY A 128 7.26 -85.60 51.81
N SER A 129 6.17 -84.97 51.36
CA SER A 129 5.65 -85.09 50.00
C SER A 129 6.57 -84.44 48.95
N MET A 130 6.89 -85.21 47.90
CA MET A 130 7.55 -84.70 46.71
C MET A 130 6.60 -83.85 45.85
N THR A 131 5.28 -84.09 45.85
CA THR A 131 4.34 -83.21 45.14
C THR A 131 4.38 -81.79 45.69
N ASN A 132 4.31 -81.61 47.01
CA ASN A 132 4.34 -80.27 47.63
C ASN A 132 5.63 -79.51 47.30
N ALA A 133 6.78 -80.20 47.38
CA ALA A 133 8.09 -79.63 47.05
C ALA A 133 8.23 -79.28 45.55
N VAL A 134 7.65 -80.09 44.66
CA VAL A 134 7.60 -79.80 43.21
C VAL A 134 6.65 -78.64 42.91
N ASP A 135 5.48 -78.59 43.53
CA ASP A 135 4.48 -77.56 43.27
C ASP A 135 4.87 -76.19 43.78
N ALA A 136 5.44 -76.08 44.99
CA ALA A 136 6.02 -74.83 45.47
C ALA A 136 7.15 -74.31 44.56
N ARG A 137 7.93 -75.22 43.95
CA ARG A 137 8.95 -74.87 42.96
C ARG A 137 8.35 -74.42 41.63
N LEU A 138 7.26 -75.04 41.18
CA LEU A 138 6.54 -74.65 39.96
C LEU A 138 5.81 -73.30 40.12
N GLU A 139 5.21 -73.05 41.28
CA GLU A 139 4.60 -71.77 41.63
C GLU A 139 5.65 -70.65 41.68
N ARG A 140 6.78 -70.88 42.34
CA ARG A 140 7.91 -69.93 42.32
C ARG A 140 8.36 -69.62 40.88
N LEU A 141 8.56 -70.64 40.05
CA LEU A 141 8.94 -70.47 38.65
C LEU A 141 7.85 -69.76 37.82
N LYS A 142 6.57 -69.90 38.17
CA LYS A 142 5.46 -69.15 37.54
C LYS A 142 5.53 -67.67 37.94
N ALA A 143 5.68 -67.37 39.23
CA ALA A 143 5.79 -66.00 39.72
C ALA A 143 7.06 -65.27 39.25
N GLU A 144 8.19 -65.98 39.07
CA GLU A 144 9.41 -65.43 38.46
C GLU A 144 9.21 -65.13 36.97
N ARG A 145 8.42 -65.93 36.24
CA ARG A 145 8.05 -65.69 34.84
C ARG A 145 7.08 -64.53 34.65
N GLU A 146 6.05 -64.44 35.49
CA GLU A 146 5.08 -63.34 35.48
C GLU A 146 5.80 -62.01 35.71
N LYS A 147 6.66 -61.93 36.74
CA LYS A 147 7.52 -60.76 36.98
C LYS A 147 8.50 -60.41 35.85
N ASN A 148 8.86 -61.36 34.98
CA ASN A 148 9.72 -61.07 33.83
C ASN A 148 8.89 -60.63 32.60
N ALA A 149 7.70 -61.19 32.40
CA ALA A 149 6.74 -60.70 31.41
C ALA A 149 6.28 -59.27 31.73
N ASP A 150 6.00 -58.97 33.00
CA ASP A 150 5.62 -57.64 33.48
C ASP A 150 6.74 -56.61 33.21
N LYS A 151 8.00 -56.97 33.47
CA LYS A 151 9.17 -56.13 33.12
C LYS A 151 9.27 -55.92 31.62
N TYR A 152 9.14 -56.98 30.82
CA TYR A 152 9.22 -56.89 29.36
C TYR A 152 8.15 -55.96 28.80
N LEU A 153 6.91 -56.04 29.32
CA LEU A 153 5.82 -55.12 28.98
C LEU A 153 6.11 -53.68 29.45
N GLN A 154 6.62 -53.50 30.67
CA GLN A 154 7.00 -52.17 31.19
C GLN A 154 8.11 -51.54 30.33
N PHE A 155 9.09 -52.32 29.90
CA PHE A 155 10.16 -51.87 29.03
C PHE A 155 9.68 -51.61 27.59
N SER A 156 8.77 -52.41 27.02
CA SER A 156 8.21 -52.15 25.69
C SER A 156 7.35 -50.89 25.66
N LEU A 157 6.59 -50.60 26.73
CA LEU A 157 5.86 -49.34 26.87
C LEU A 157 6.83 -48.16 26.97
N LYS A 158 7.83 -48.25 27.86
CA LYS A 158 8.86 -47.21 28.02
C LYS A 158 9.66 -46.96 26.73
N LEU A 159 9.94 -48.00 25.94
CA LEU A 159 10.60 -47.88 24.65
C LEU A 159 9.78 -47.00 23.70
N GLY A 160 8.47 -47.29 23.58
CA GLY A 160 7.54 -46.47 22.80
C GLY A 160 7.42 -45.02 23.31
N ASP A 161 7.43 -44.81 24.63
CA ASP A 161 7.44 -43.45 25.20
C ASP A 161 8.71 -42.68 24.82
N LEU A 162 9.88 -43.32 24.91
CA LEU A 162 11.17 -42.72 24.52
C LEU A 162 11.27 -42.45 23.01
N GLU A 163 10.77 -43.33 22.17
CA GLU A 163 10.67 -43.09 20.73
C GLU A 163 9.75 -41.91 20.41
N ASN A 164 8.63 -41.77 21.14
CA ASN A 164 7.76 -40.61 21.05
C ASN A 164 8.44 -39.33 21.56
N GLU A 165 9.27 -39.38 22.61
CA GLU A 165 10.07 -38.24 23.06
C GLU A 165 11.12 -37.84 22.02
N ARG A 166 11.84 -38.80 21.43
CA ARG A 166 12.77 -38.58 20.32
C ARG A 166 12.08 -37.91 19.12
N ALA A 167 10.88 -38.37 18.77
CA ALA A 167 10.09 -37.78 17.69
C ALA A 167 9.61 -36.36 18.01
N LYS A 168 9.30 -36.05 19.29
CA LYS A 168 8.95 -34.69 19.75
C LYS A 168 10.16 -33.75 19.67
N THR A 169 11.32 -34.14 20.18
CA THR A 169 12.52 -33.28 20.19
C THR A 169 13.01 -32.96 18.77
N LEU A 170 13.02 -33.95 17.87
CA LEU A 170 13.34 -33.72 16.45
C LEU A 170 12.35 -32.77 15.77
N ARG A 171 11.04 -32.92 16.03
CA ARG A 171 9.99 -32.03 15.48
C ARG A 171 10.11 -30.61 16.03
N GLU A 172 10.42 -30.46 17.31
CA GLU A 172 10.61 -29.13 17.91
C GLU A 172 11.86 -28.45 17.36
N LEU A 173 12.98 -29.17 17.23
CA LEU A 173 14.22 -28.67 16.64
C LEU A 173 13.99 -28.20 15.19
N GLU A 174 13.22 -28.97 14.40
CA GLU A 174 12.81 -28.58 13.05
C GLU A 174 11.94 -27.31 13.04
N ALA A 175 10.92 -27.24 13.89
CA ALA A 175 10.09 -26.04 14.02
C ALA A 175 10.88 -24.81 14.53
N GLN A 176 11.93 -25.00 15.34
CA GLN A 176 12.86 -23.92 15.71
C GLN A 176 13.73 -23.49 14.52
N GLN A 177 14.23 -24.43 13.70
CA GLN A 177 14.95 -24.14 12.45
C GLN A 177 14.07 -23.36 11.45
N GLU A 178 12.81 -23.76 11.26
CA GLU A 178 11.85 -23.04 10.43
C GLU A 178 11.55 -21.63 10.96
N ARG A 179 11.27 -21.48 12.26
CA ARG A 179 11.06 -20.17 12.90
C ARG A 179 12.28 -19.26 12.73
N GLN A 180 13.50 -19.79 12.83
CA GLN A 180 14.71 -19.02 12.54
C GLN A 180 14.83 -18.63 11.06
N LYS A 181 14.48 -19.51 10.13
CA LYS A 181 14.49 -19.23 8.68
C LYS A 181 13.48 -18.12 8.34
N LEU A 182 12.25 -18.21 8.85
CA LEU A 182 11.21 -17.18 8.70
C LEU A 182 11.57 -15.86 9.40
N ALA A 183 12.20 -15.91 10.59
CA ALA A 183 12.66 -14.70 11.28
C ALA A 183 13.78 -13.98 10.50
N ARG A 184 14.70 -14.73 9.87
CA ARG A 184 15.75 -14.17 9.00
C ARG A 184 15.16 -13.56 7.74
N GLU A 185 14.22 -14.23 7.07
CA GLU A 185 13.51 -13.69 5.89
C GLU A 185 12.73 -12.41 6.24
N LYS A 186 12.02 -12.41 7.38
CA LYS A 186 11.30 -11.22 7.86
C LYS A 186 12.26 -10.08 8.18
N ALA A 187 13.37 -10.35 8.86
CA ALA A 187 14.39 -9.35 9.15
C ALA A 187 15.07 -8.79 7.89
N GLN A 188 15.29 -9.62 6.85
CA GLN A 188 15.76 -9.18 5.54
C GLN A 188 14.74 -8.26 4.86
N ARG A 189 13.47 -8.67 4.78
CA ARG A 189 12.38 -7.85 4.23
C ARG A 189 12.20 -6.53 4.98
N GLU A 190 12.35 -6.53 6.30
CA GLU A 190 12.32 -5.31 7.12
C GLU A 190 13.55 -4.42 6.87
N ALA A 191 14.75 -4.99 6.78
CA ALA A 191 15.97 -4.24 6.41
C ALA A 191 15.90 -3.64 5.00
N GLU A 192 15.37 -4.38 4.02
CA GLU A 192 15.10 -3.88 2.67
C GLU A 192 14.08 -2.73 2.70
N ALA A 193 12.95 -2.89 3.40
CA ALA A 193 11.94 -1.86 3.54
C ALA A 193 12.49 -0.59 4.23
N HIS A 194 13.35 -0.75 5.25
CA HIS A 194 14.06 0.36 5.87
C HIS A 194 15.07 1.01 4.90
N GLY A 195 15.74 0.25 4.05
CA GLY A 195 16.61 0.75 2.98
C GLY A 195 15.84 1.59 1.95
N TRP A 196 14.72 1.08 1.43
CA TRP A 196 13.83 1.82 0.54
C TRP A 196 13.27 3.09 1.21
N ALA A 197 12.87 3.01 2.48
CA ALA A 197 12.41 4.16 3.23
C ALA A 197 13.51 5.23 3.42
N ALA A 198 14.76 4.80 3.65
CA ALA A 198 15.91 5.70 3.75
C ALA A 198 16.24 6.40 2.42
N VAL A 199 16.19 5.67 1.29
CA VAL A 199 16.38 6.24 -0.07
C VAL A 199 15.26 7.23 -0.43
N LEU A 200 14.03 7.00 0.03
CA LEU A 200 12.87 7.87 -0.27
C LEU A 200 12.80 9.13 0.61
N GLN A 201 13.54 9.20 1.72
CA GLN A 201 13.59 10.39 2.59
C GLN A 201 14.07 11.68 1.89
N PRO A 202 15.22 11.71 1.17
CA PRO A 202 15.68 12.92 0.49
C PRO A 202 14.71 13.41 -0.60
N ASP A 203 14.02 12.50 -1.31
CA ASP A 203 13.05 12.91 -2.32
C ASP A 203 11.76 13.48 -1.71
N LYS A 204 11.31 12.95 -0.56
CA LYS A 204 10.22 13.58 0.22
C LYS A 204 10.61 14.98 0.70
N GLN A 205 11.85 15.18 1.15
CA GLN A 205 12.36 16.50 1.54
C GLN A 205 12.43 17.44 0.33
N ARG A 206 12.88 16.95 -0.84
CA ARG A 206 12.89 17.70 -2.11
C ARG A 206 11.48 18.10 -2.56
N GLU A 207 10.51 17.21 -2.46
CA GLU A 207 9.11 17.49 -2.81
C GLU A 207 8.48 18.51 -1.85
N GLN A 208 8.75 18.39 -0.55
CA GLN A 208 8.31 19.36 0.46
C GLN A 208 8.93 20.74 0.23
N ALA A 209 10.24 20.82 -0.05
CA ALA A 209 10.90 22.07 -0.41
C ALA A 209 10.35 22.67 -1.71
N GLY A 210 10.07 21.84 -2.72
CA GLY A 210 9.41 22.28 -3.96
C GLY A 210 8.01 22.86 -3.73
N LYS A 211 7.22 22.25 -2.84
CA LYS A 211 5.90 22.76 -2.43
C LYS A 211 5.99 24.04 -1.62
N ALA A 212 6.96 24.15 -0.70
CA ALA A 212 7.22 25.36 0.08
C ALA A 212 7.62 26.52 -0.85
N ASN A 213 8.63 26.33 -1.70
CA ASN A 213 9.07 27.32 -2.69
C ASN A 213 7.93 27.76 -3.60
N ARG A 214 7.04 26.84 -4.02
CA ARG A 214 5.87 27.21 -4.81
C ARG A 214 4.87 28.04 -4.01
N ALA A 215 4.55 27.66 -2.77
CA ALA A 215 3.67 28.43 -1.91
C ALA A 215 4.23 29.82 -1.59
N GLU A 216 5.56 29.96 -1.46
CA GLU A 216 6.23 31.26 -1.35
C GLU A 216 6.08 32.10 -2.62
N GLN A 217 6.28 31.52 -3.81
CA GLN A 217 6.06 32.24 -5.07
C GLN A 217 4.59 32.63 -5.28
N ASP A 218 3.65 31.72 -5.02
CA ASP A 218 2.21 31.98 -5.10
C ASP A 218 1.76 33.03 -4.06
N ALA A 219 2.45 33.14 -2.90
CA ALA A 219 2.23 34.22 -1.92
C ALA A 219 2.87 35.56 -2.35
N ILE A 220 4.04 35.54 -3.01
CA ILE A 220 4.69 36.74 -3.56
C ILE A 220 3.84 37.32 -4.71
N THR A 221 3.32 36.49 -5.61
CA THR A 221 2.44 36.96 -6.70
C THR A 221 1.11 37.46 -6.16
N ALA A 222 0.46 36.73 -5.24
CA ALA A 222 -0.77 37.21 -4.60
C ALA A 222 -0.57 38.53 -3.84
N LYS A 223 0.59 38.75 -3.22
CA LYS A 223 0.95 40.02 -2.60
C LYS A 223 1.14 41.13 -3.63
N ALA A 224 1.86 40.87 -4.72
CA ALA A 224 2.06 41.85 -5.80
C ALA A 224 0.74 42.22 -6.49
N GLU A 225 -0.15 41.26 -6.70
CA GLU A 225 -1.51 41.50 -7.20
C GLU A 225 -2.35 42.32 -6.22
N ALA A 226 -2.23 42.08 -4.90
CA ALA A 226 -2.91 42.87 -3.88
C ALA A 226 -2.37 44.31 -3.78
N GLU A 227 -1.07 44.52 -3.97
CA GLU A 227 -0.45 45.85 -4.02
C GLU A 227 -0.78 46.61 -5.32
N ALA A 228 -0.94 45.92 -6.46
CA ALA A 228 -1.37 46.51 -7.74
C ALA A 228 -2.90 46.70 -7.88
N ALA A 229 -3.71 45.94 -7.12
CA ALA A 229 -5.17 46.04 -7.12
C ALA A 229 -5.73 47.47 -6.89
N PRO A 230 -5.27 48.27 -5.91
CA PRO A 230 -5.75 49.64 -5.74
C PRO A 230 -5.44 50.54 -6.95
N GLU A 231 -4.28 50.41 -7.59
CA GLU A 231 -3.95 51.18 -8.80
C GLU A 231 -4.84 50.79 -9.98
N LEU A 232 -5.07 49.48 -10.19
CA LEU A 232 -6.00 48.98 -11.20
C LEU A 232 -7.45 49.42 -10.94
N GLN A 233 -7.87 49.55 -9.68
CA GLN A 233 -9.18 50.10 -9.33
C GLN A 233 -9.25 51.61 -9.61
N GLN A 234 -8.23 52.39 -9.22
CA GLN A 234 -8.17 53.82 -9.54
C GLN A 234 -8.17 54.07 -11.05
N ALA A 235 -7.41 53.29 -11.83
CA ALA A 235 -7.39 53.35 -13.29
C ALA A 235 -8.77 53.06 -13.90
N LYS A 236 -9.48 52.03 -13.42
CA LYS A 236 -10.87 51.72 -13.84
C LYS A 236 -11.86 52.83 -13.48
N ILE A 237 -11.72 53.44 -12.29
CA ILE A 237 -12.54 54.58 -11.88
C ILE A 237 -12.25 55.80 -12.77
N ALA A 238 -10.98 56.03 -13.15
CA ALA A 238 -10.61 57.12 -14.05
C ALA A 238 -11.14 56.92 -15.48
N THR A 239 -11.06 55.71 -16.04
CA THR A 239 -11.59 55.42 -17.38
C THR A 239 -13.11 55.51 -17.43
N GLU A 240 -13.83 54.97 -16.43
CA GLU A 240 -15.30 55.13 -16.36
C GLU A 240 -15.73 56.58 -16.07
N LYS A 241 -14.95 57.36 -15.33
CA LYS A 241 -15.18 58.81 -15.17
C LYS A 241 -15.00 59.56 -16.49
N ALA A 242 -13.99 59.22 -17.29
CA ALA A 242 -13.80 59.77 -18.63
C ALA A 242 -14.92 59.35 -19.60
N ARG A 243 -15.34 58.09 -19.55
CA ARG A 243 -16.48 57.52 -20.30
C ARG A 243 -17.79 58.21 -19.97
N LYS A 244 -18.05 58.49 -18.69
CA LYS A 244 -19.19 59.30 -18.26
C LYS A 244 -19.10 60.71 -18.83
N GLY A 245 -17.93 61.36 -18.78
CA GLY A 245 -17.74 62.70 -19.33
C GLY A 245 -18.05 62.80 -20.83
N SER A 246 -17.67 61.81 -21.63
CA SER A 246 -17.99 61.80 -23.07
C SER A 246 -19.48 61.48 -23.35
N LEU A 247 -20.11 60.62 -22.54
CA LEU A 247 -21.55 60.36 -22.61
C LEU A 247 -22.38 61.59 -22.21
N ASP A 248 -22.02 62.28 -21.13
CA ASP A 248 -22.69 63.50 -20.68
C ASP A 248 -22.56 64.63 -21.74
N ALA A 249 -21.38 64.79 -22.35
CA ALA A 249 -21.16 65.74 -23.44
C ALA A 249 -21.95 65.39 -24.72
N SER A 250 -22.00 64.09 -25.08
CA SER A 250 -22.82 63.61 -26.20
C SER A 250 -24.31 63.91 -25.97
N ALA A 251 -24.82 63.59 -24.79
CA ALA A 251 -26.21 63.87 -24.40
C ALA A 251 -26.51 65.38 -24.30
N ALA A 252 -25.53 66.23 -24.00
CA ALA A 252 -25.69 67.69 -24.09
C ALA A 252 -25.85 68.14 -25.56
N ASN A 253 -25.03 67.61 -26.47
CA ASN A 253 -25.11 67.92 -27.91
C ASN A 253 -26.44 67.45 -28.53
N SER A 254 -26.92 66.25 -28.18
CA SER A 254 -28.25 65.77 -28.62
C SER A 254 -29.38 66.68 -28.17
N ARG A 255 -29.35 67.17 -26.92
CA ARG A 255 -30.35 68.12 -26.39
C ARG A 255 -30.27 69.48 -27.10
N ALA A 256 -29.07 69.99 -27.36
CA ALA A 256 -28.86 71.24 -28.09
C ALA A 256 -29.39 71.15 -29.54
N SER A 257 -29.09 70.05 -30.23
CA SER A 257 -29.59 69.77 -31.59
C SER A 257 -31.12 69.72 -31.64
N ALA A 258 -31.75 69.01 -30.70
CA ALA A 258 -33.21 68.96 -30.59
C ALA A 258 -33.83 70.34 -30.33
N ALA A 259 -33.22 71.15 -29.46
CA ALA A 259 -33.67 72.51 -29.17
C ALA A 259 -33.49 73.50 -30.34
N ALA A 260 -32.57 73.22 -31.27
CA ALA A 260 -32.39 74.00 -32.51
C ALA A 260 -33.49 73.67 -33.53
N HIS A 261 -33.69 72.38 -33.85
CA HIS A 261 -34.73 71.93 -34.81
C HIS A 261 -36.16 72.36 -34.42
N GLY A 262 -36.42 72.52 -33.11
CA GLY A 262 -37.71 73.02 -32.62
C GLY A 262 -38.03 74.48 -32.98
N ARG A 263 -37.04 75.30 -33.37
CA ARG A 263 -37.26 76.75 -33.65
C ARG A 263 -37.43 77.07 -35.14
N SER A 264 -36.75 76.35 -36.03
CA SER A 264 -36.54 76.75 -37.44
C SER A 264 -37.68 76.38 -38.40
N ASN A 265 -38.93 76.42 -37.96
CA ASN A 265 -40.07 75.84 -38.69
C ASN A 265 -41.40 76.61 -38.44
N GLN A 266 -41.38 77.94 -38.48
CA GLN A 266 -42.50 78.81 -38.08
C GLN A 266 -43.35 79.28 -39.28
N ASN A 267 -43.95 78.35 -40.04
CA ASN A 267 -44.98 78.59 -41.07
C ASN A 267 -44.74 79.82 -41.98
N GLU A 268 -43.53 79.93 -42.53
CA GLU A 268 -43.03 81.14 -43.19
C GLU A 268 -43.65 81.41 -44.58
N PHE A 269 -44.20 80.39 -45.22
CA PHE A 269 -44.73 80.48 -46.60
C PHE A 269 -46.22 80.78 -46.59
N SER A 270 -46.70 81.57 -47.57
CA SER A 270 -48.08 82.04 -47.63
C SER A 270 -48.67 81.83 -49.03
N ALA A 271 -49.93 81.44 -49.10
CA ALA A 271 -50.68 81.32 -50.34
C ALA A 271 -52.15 81.72 -50.15
N TRP A 272 -52.86 82.03 -51.24
CA TRP A 272 -54.23 82.52 -51.21
C TRP A 272 -55.21 81.57 -51.88
N ASP A 273 -56.43 81.47 -51.37
CA ASP A 273 -57.54 80.77 -52.02
C ASP A 273 -58.24 81.67 -53.06
N GLU A 274 -59.18 81.10 -53.81
CA GLU A 274 -60.02 81.78 -54.82
C GLU A 274 -60.79 82.99 -54.26
N HIS A 275 -61.05 83.00 -52.95
CA HIS A 275 -61.81 84.03 -52.24
C HIS A 275 -60.90 85.12 -51.63
N GLY A 276 -59.58 84.95 -51.69
CA GLY A 276 -58.58 85.89 -51.18
C GLY A 276 -58.20 85.73 -49.71
N ASN A 277 -58.57 84.61 -49.07
CA ASN A 277 -58.12 84.20 -47.74
C ASN A 277 -56.65 83.77 -47.78
N GLU A 278 -55.88 84.04 -46.73
CA GLU A 278 -54.46 83.67 -46.66
C GLU A 278 -54.25 82.41 -45.80
N HIS A 279 -53.57 81.42 -46.37
CA HIS A 279 -53.17 80.19 -45.71
C HIS A 279 -51.64 80.14 -45.54
N LYS A 280 -51.17 79.77 -44.33
CA LYS A 280 -49.75 79.71 -43.97
C LYS A 280 -49.24 78.26 -43.97
N PHE A 281 -48.07 78.04 -44.55
CA PHE A 281 -47.49 76.73 -44.79
C PHE A 281 -46.06 76.62 -44.26
N ARG A 282 -45.70 75.41 -43.83
CA ARG A 282 -44.39 75.09 -43.23
C ARG A 282 -43.27 74.90 -44.27
N THR A 283 -43.62 74.71 -45.55
CA THR A 283 -42.68 74.55 -46.68
C THR A 283 -43.18 75.33 -47.90
N LYS A 284 -42.24 75.78 -48.75
CA LYS A 284 -42.55 76.53 -49.98
C LYS A 284 -43.43 75.72 -50.93
N GLU A 285 -43.07 74.46 -51.16
CA GLU A 285 -43.75 73.53 -52.08
C GLU A 285 -45.23 73.34 -51.73
N ALA A 286 -45.58 73.30 -50.43
CA ALA A 286 -46.97 73.20 -49.99
C ALA A 286 -47.79 74.47 -50.29
N ALA A 287 -47.20 75.66 -50.13
CA ALA A 287 -47.83 76.92 -50.52
C ALA A 287 -48.01 77.04 -52.04
N GLU A 288 -47.00 76.62 -52.82
CA GLU A 288 -47.09 76.62 -54.28
C GLU A 288 -48.17 75.66 -54.80
N ALA A 289 -48.24 74.43 -54.28
CA ALA A 289 -49.25 73.46 -54.65
C ALA A 289 -50.66 73.97 -54.36
N TYR A 290 -50.87 74.60 -53.20
CA TYR A 290 -52.14 75.19 -52.80
C TYR A 290 -52.57 76.33 -53.73
N ALA A 291 -51.65 77.26 -54.07
CA ALA A 291 -51.93 78.36 -54.99
C ALA A 291 -52.23 77.89 -56.43
N LYS A 292 -51.55 76.83 -56.88
CA LYS A 292 -51.79 76.21 -58.20
C LYS A 292 -53.14 75.50 -58.24
N GLN A 293 -53.56 74.85 -57.15
CA GLN A 293 -54.88 74.23 -57.03
C GLN A 293 -56.03 75.26 -57.07
N HIS A 294 -55.84 76.41 -56.43
CA HIS A 294 -56.85 77.49 -56.34
C HIS A 294 -56.73 78.56 -57.43
N GLY A 295 -55.94 78.34 -58.49
CA GLY A 295 -55.80 79.29 -59.61
C GLY A 295 -55.23 80.67 -59.24
N THR A 296 -54.73 80.86 -58.02
CA THR A 296 -54.09 82.11 -57.55
C THR A 296 -52.60 82.17 -57.86
N TRP A 297 -52.06 81.12 -58.48
CA TRP A 297 -50.70 81.10 -59.00
C TRP A 297 -50.53 82.08 -60.16
N LYS A 298 -49.69 83.10 -59.98
CA LYS A 298 -49.30 84.03 -61.04
C LYS A 298 -47.97 83.57 -61.61
N GLU A 299 -47.97 83.15 -62.88
CA GLU A 299 -46.73 82.97 -63.64
C GLU A 299 -46.19 84.33 -64.09
N GLU A 300 -44.95 84.62 -63.74
CA GLU A 300 -44.24 85.82 -64.18
C GLU A 300 -42.84 85.39 -64.66
N ASP A 301 -42.39 85.95 -65.79
CA ASP A 301 -41.07 85.64 -66.35
C ASP A 301 -39.97 86.39 -65.56
N GLU A 302 -39.61 85.83 -64.41
CA GLU A 302 -38.56 86.33 -63.51
C GLU A 302 -37.21 86.44 -64.27
N THR A 303 -36.73 87.68 -64.40
CA THR A 303 -35.53 88.05 -65.17
C THR A 303 -34.36 88.36 -64.23
N GLU A 304 -33.78 87.32 -63.63
CA GLU A 304 -32.60 87.46 -62.78
C GLU A 304 -31.41 88.02 -63.59
N THR A 305 -31.10 89.30 -63.37
CA THR A 305 -29.97 89.99 -64.01
C THR A 305 -28.78 90.02 -63.06
N THR A 306 -28.04 88.91 -63.03
CA THR A 306 -26.81 88.81 -62.23
C THR A 306 -25.69 89.57 -62.92
N THR A 307 -25.20 90.63 -62.27
CA THR A 307 -24.02 91.39 -62.74
C THR A 307 -22.80 91.00 -61.91
N THR A 308 -21.92 90.19 -62.50
CA THR A 308 -20.65 89.81 -61.86
C THR A 308 -19.57 90.78 -62.30
N GLU A 309 -19.11 91.66 -61.39
CA GLU A 309 -17.88 92.44 -61.60
C GLU A 309 -16.68 91.57 -61.24
N THR A 310 -15.83 91.24 -62.22
CA THR A 310 -14.60 90.47 -62.00
C THR A 310 -13.39 91.35 -62.29
N ARG A 311 -12.45 91.39 -61.32
CA ARG A 311 -11.10 91.94 -61.51
C ARG A 311 -10.10 90.79 -61.50
N ARG A 312 -9.10 90.85 -62.36
CA ARG A 312 -8.06 89.80 -62.46
C ARG A 312 -6.91 90.06 -61.48
N THR A 313 -6.65 91.33 -61.20
CA THR A 313 -5.76 91.88 -60.17
C THR A 313 -6.33 93.21 -59.64
N PRO A 314 -5.90 93.72 -58.47
CA PRO A 314 -6.51 94.92 -57.85
C PRO A 314 -6.53 96.17 -58.75
N GLU A 315 -5.45 96.41 -59.50
CA GLU A 315 -5.30 97.56 -60.43
C GLU A 315 -5.85 97.30 -61.84
N SER A 316 -6.32 96.09 -62.14
CA SER A 316 -6.94 95.82 -63.45
C SER A 316 -8.29 96.55 -63.57
N LYS A 317 -8.55 97.20 -64.72
CA LYS A 317 -9.87 97.77 -65.02
C LYS A 317 -10.94 96.66 -64.90
N PRO A 318 -12.02 96.87 -64.13
CA PRO A 318 -13.00 95.83 -63.89
C PRO A 318 -13.72 95.41 -65.16
N GLN A 319 -13.79 94.10 -65.40
CA GLN A 319 -14.64 93.52 -66.43
C GLN A 319 -15.98 93.16 -65.80
N LYS A 320 -17.02 93.95 -66.12
CA LYS A 320 -18.40 93.62 -65.77
C LYS A 320 -18.94 92.62 -66.78
N ARG A 321 -19.41 91.47 -66.31
CA ARG A 321 -20.20 90.51 -67.08
C ARG A 321 -21.60 90.48 -66.51
N THR A 322 -22.53 91.12 -67.21
CA THR A 322 -23.96 90.98 -66.94
C THR A 322 -24.46 89.71 -67.62
N SER A 323 -25.15 88.86 -66.88
CA SER A 323 -25.86 87.69 -67.40
C SER A 323 -27.30 87.77 -66.93
N THR A 324 -28.21 88.06 -67.86
CA THR A 324 -29.65 87.97 -67.61
C THR A 324 -30.12 86.56 -67.93
N LYS A 325 -30.75 85.91 -66.96
CA LYS A 325 -31.41 84.61 -67.14
C LYS A 325 -32.90 84.81 -66.90
N THR A 326 -33.68 84.66 -67.96
CA THR A 326 -35.15 84.56 -67.83
C THR A 326 -35.49 83.14 -67.39
N THR A 327 -36.22 83.01 -66.29
CA THR A 327 -36.86 81.77 -65.88
C THR A 327 -38.35 81.98 -65.71
N LYS A 328 -39.12 80.98 -66.11
CA LYS A 328 -40.56 80.87 -65.81
C LYS A 328 -40.72 80.74 -64.29
N GLY A 329 -40.87 81.88 -63.63
CA GLY A 329 -41.11 81.99 -62.20
C GLY A 329 -42.59 82.04 -61.90
N GLY A 330 -42.92 82.21 -60.62
CA GLY A 330 -44.28 82.46 -60.20
C GLY A 330 -44.43 82.51 -58.70
N HIS A 331 -45.53 83.13 -58.28
CA HIS A 331 -45.85 83.30 -56.87
C HIS A 331 -47.35 83.09 -56.63
N ALA A 332 -47.70 82.67 -55.41
CA ALA A 332 -49.07 82.75 -54.96
C ALA A 332 -49.46 84.24 -54.86
N GLY A 333 -50.40 84.70 -55.69
CA GLY A 333 -50.72 86.11 -55.80
C GLY A 333 -52.19 86.36 -55.53
N LYS A 334 -52.50 87.21 -54.55
CA LYS A 334 -53.88 87.53 -54.15
C LYS A 334 -54.76 87.92 -55.37
N PRO A 335 -55.99 87.37 -55.51
CA PRO A 335 -56.90 87.69 -56.61
C PRO A 335 -57.44 89.13 -56.55
N SER A 336 -57.90 89.65 -57.69
CA SER A 336 -58.40 91.03 -57.83
C SER A 336 -59.90 91.13 -57.52
N PRO A 337 -60.36 92.11 -56.70
CA PRO A 337 -61.74 92.17 -56.21
C PRO A 337 -62.73 92.84 -57.19
N THR A 338 -62.84 92.30 -58.41
CA THR A 338 -63.86 92.68 -59.41
C THR A 338 -64.22 91.46 -60.28
N GLY A 339 -65.46 91.00 -60.40
CA GLY A 339 -66.72 91.46 -59.82
C GLY A 339 -67.87 90.55 -60.27
N ARG A 340 -69.13 91.02 -60.19
CA ARG A 340 -70.29 90.26 -60.69
C ARG A 340 -70.20 89.97 -62.21
N GLN A 341 -70.13 88.70 -62.60
CA GLN A 341 -70.97 88.15 -63.68
C GLN A 341 -71.47 86.75 -63.30
N SER A 342 -72.74 86.72 -62.89
CA SER A 342 -73.63 85.56 -62.77
C SER A 342 -74.93 85.92 -63.51
N PRO A 343 -75.77 84.98 -63.99
CA PRO A 343 -75.64 83.52 -64.01
C PRO A 343 -75.01 83.08 -65.37
N THR A 344 -75.33 82.02 -66.15
CA THR A 344 -76.43 81.02 -66.28
C THR A 344 -75.86 79.87 -67.16
N ALA A 345 -76.38 78.64 -67.20
CA ALA A 345 -77.58 78.05 -66.59
C ALA A 345 -77.31 76.59 -66.18
#